data_AF-A0A5C3ERH3-F1
#
_entry.id   AF-A0A5C3ERH3-F1
#
_cell.length_a   1.000
_cell.length_b   1.000
_cell.length_c   1.000
_cell.angle_alpha   90.00
_cell.angle_beta   90.00
_cell.angle_gamma   90.00
#
_symmetry.space_group_name_H-M   'P 1'
#
loop_
_entity.id
_entity.type
_entity.pdbx_description
1 polymer ?
#
loop_
_entity_poly.entity_id
_entity_poly.type
_entity_poly.pdbx_seq_one_letter_code
_entity_poly.pdbx_strand_id
1 'polypeptide(L)'
;MASELDCLPRSGWKSSTATGHRDTAGIDVYLSLPTPRLVLDLRQTDRFAAAHIAHATHIYPLHHIKARYSCLPPRTVPFLVIADVRDRIEVQQALSGCNVRRLIESDLFKQGASDNGKQDLSLLDLGCGAGRDMAWVLYGSQRERTADAAGSRPGPPPRRWRGVGLDNWKAVLNRTALLMEDLNLRGDGVDLLRGRCDALVWAKCTDEGSLEPLVGTGKGKTFALPAADEEQAAAWAAFEGAGLSRLSSQHPPAAPDDPGDGFYDLILSIRFYPSTLLGRLRSLVRPGGAILVSHFTVVTAEERSQLEAEVVSGSVVVDYDSPSVEGRLGPRDAEALAIRWNQEEEAARGADGNRVRCRWRVQQNLLEPIEDGRIVRSVVLQRCLEAVIET
;
A
#
# COMPACT_ATOMS: atom_id res chain seq x y z
N MET A 1 -30.51 13.16 6.38
CA MET A 1 -29.54 12.12 6.76
C MET A 1 -28.33 12.31 5.84
N ALA A 2 -27.28 13.08 6.13
CA ALA A 2 -26.58 13.36 7.38
C ALA A 2 -26.25 12.08 8.15
N SER A 3 -25.10 11.49 7.86
CA SER A 3 -24.01 11.19 8.81
C SER A 3 -22.99 10.23 8.19
N GLU A 4 -21.77 10.69 7.94
CA GLU A 4 -20.52 9.91 8.08
C GLU A 4 -19.30 10.86 7.98
N LEU A 5 -19.38 11.95 8.76
CA LEU A 5 -18.26 12.82 9.13
C LEU A 5 -18.34 12.99 10.66
N ASP A 6 -18.04 11.92 11.40
CA ASP A 6 -17.99 11.94 12.87
C ASP A 6 -16.68 11.38 13.47
N CYS A 7 -15.63 11.21 12.66
CA CYS A 7 -14.28 10.96 13.17
C CYS A 7 -13.45 12.24 13.42
N LEU A 8 -14.10 13.41 13.44
CA LEU A 8 -13.52 14.66 13.93
C LEU A 8 -14.35 15.15 15.12
N PRO A 9 -13.76 15.38 16.31
CA PRO A 9 -14.51 15.93 17.42
C PRO A 9 -14.94 17.37 17.09
N ARG A 10 -16.25 17.56 16.81
CA ARG A 10 -16.88 18.89 16.68
C ARG A 10 -17.00 19.62 18.03
N SER A 11 -16.94 18.89 19.15
CA SER A 11 -17.06 19.41 20.51
C SER A 11 -15.69 19.59 21.18
N GLY A 12 -14.94 20.58 20.72
CA GLY A 12 -13.66 20.91 21.35
C GLY A 12 -12.99 22.19 20.91
N TRP A 13 -13.58 22.92 19.96
CA TRP A 13 -13.05 24.21 19.51
C TRP A 13 -13.50 25.30 20.47
N LYS A 14 -12.95 25.29 21.69
CA LYS A 14 -12.97 26.51 22.49
C LYS A 14 -12.06 27.51 21.79
N SER A 15 -12.69 28.56 21.26
CA SER A 15 -12.08 29.82 20.89
C SER A 15 -11.13 30.25 22.01
N SER A 16 -9.84 29.97 21.82
CA SER A 16 -8.79 30.75 22.45
C SER A 16 -8.70 32.01 21.62
N THR A 17 -9.20 33.10 22.19
CA THR A 17 -9.07 34.47 21.71
C THR A 17 -7.60 34.83 21.55
N ALA A 18 -7.03 34.52 20.40
CA ALA A 18 -5.80 35.10 19.89
C ALA A 18 -5.94 35.18 18.37
N THR A 19 -6.08 36.40 17.88
CA THR A 19 -6.34 36.79 16.50
C THR A 19 -5.29 36.24 15.53
N GLY A 20 -5.58 35.11 14.91
CA GLY A 20 -4.91 34.64 13.71
C GLY A 20 -5.96 34.09 12.77
N HIS A 21 -6.26 34.82 11.68
CA HIS A 21 -7.13 34.34 10.61
C HIS A 21 -6.55 33.03 10.05
N ARG A 22 -7.13 31.90 10.46
CA ARG A 22 -6.89 30.60 9.82
C ARG A 22 -7.75 30.56 8.57
N ASP A 23 -7.10 30.77 7.43
CA ASP A 23 -7.73 30.66 6.13
C ASP A 23 -7.93 29.16 5.82
N THR A 24 -9.13 28.64 6.10
CA THR A 24 -9.52 27.24 5.85
C THR A 24 -9.90 27.00 4.38
N ALA A 25 -10.19 28.06 3.62
CA ALA A 25 -10.81 27.97 2.30
C ALA A 25 -9.98 27.16 1.28
N GLY A 26 -8.66 27.10 1.42
CA GLY A 26 -7.81 26.34 0.50
C GLY A 26 -7.26 25.04 1.06
N ILE A 27 -7.52 24.72 2.33
CA ILE A 27 -7.59 23.31 2.73
C ILE A 27 -8.75 22.69 1.96
N ASP A 28 -9.93 23.32 1.96
CA ASP A 28 -11.11 22.78 1.27
C ASP A 28 -10.89 22.62 -0.24
N VAL A 29 -10.22 23.58 -0.91
CA VAL A 29 -9.85 23.47 -2.33
C VAL A 29 -8.82 22.37 -2.60
N TYR A 30 -7.85 22.17 -1.69
CA TYR A 30 -6.89 21.07 -1.79
C TYR A 30 -7.57 19.72 -1.52
N LEU A 31 -8.46 19.69 -0.54
CA LEU A 31 -9.27 18.54 -0.15
C LEU A 31 -10.38 18.22 -1.15
N SER A 32 -10.68 19.12 -2.08
CA SER A 32 -11.56 18.88 -3.21
C SER A 32 -10.81 18.43 -4.47
N LEU A 33 -9.47 18.33 -4.45
CA LEU A 33 -8.72 17.82 -5.61
C LEU A 33 -8.95 16.29 -5.75
N PRO A 34 -9.24 15.81 -6.98
CA PRO A 34 -9.62 14.41 -7.24
C PRO A 34 -8.44 13.41 -7.34
N THR A 35 -7.18 13.84 -7.31
CA THR A 35 -5.96 13.02 -7.57
C THR A 35 -4.89 13.19 -6.48
N PRO A 36 -3.77 12.40 -6.43
CA PRO A 36 -2.96 12.32 -5.22
C PRO A 36 -2.33 13.66 -4.86
N ARG A 37 -2.50 13.95 -3.58
CA ARG A 37 -2.17 15.21 -2.93
C ARG A 37 -0.68 15.23 -2.64
N LEU A 38 0.12 15.69 -3.62
CA LEU A 38 1.55 15.92 -3.39
C LEU A 38 1.70 16.99 -2.29
N VAL A 39 2.45 16.65 -1.25
CA VAL A 39 2.76 17.55 -0.14
C VAL A 39 4.27 17.70 -0.04
N LEU A 40 4.74 18.92 0.11
CA LEU A 40 6.12 19.27 0.42
C LEU A 40 6.14 19.87 1.83
N ASP A 41 6.67 19.13 2.80
CA ASP A 41 6.86 19.63 4.15
C ASP A 41 8.27 20.19 4.32
N LEU A 42 8.34 21.44 4.73
CA LEU A 42 9.53 22.26 4.90
C LEU A 42 9.73 22.68 6.37
N ARG A 43 8.88 22.20 7.27
CA ARG A 43 9.06 22.45 8.72
C ARG A 43 10.33 21.77 9.21
N GLN A 44 10.78 22.20 10.38
CA GLN A 44 11.91 21.59 11.07
C GLN A 44 11.75 20.06 11.19
N THR A 45 12.86 19.33 11.13
CA THR A 45 12.87 17.86 11.09
C THR A 45 12.14 17.24 12.28
N ASP A 46 12.23 17.84 13.46
CA ASP A 46 11.52 17.43 14.67
C ASP A 46 9.99 17.62 14.51
N ARG A 47 9.53 18.72 13.91
CA ARG A 47 8.10 18.97 13.64
C ARG A 47 7.53 18.03 12.59
N PHE A 48 8.28 17.79 11.51
CA PHE A 48 7.90 16.79 10.50
C PHE A 48 7.84 15.38 11.10
N ALA A 49 8.82 15.02 11.95
CA ALA A 49 8.85 13.75 12.66
C ALA A 49 7.70 13.60 13.66
N ALA A 50 7.28 14.69 14.32
CA ALA A 50 6.18 14.70 15.27
C ALA A 50 4.82 14.44 14.60
N ALA A 51 4.55 15.10 13.46
CA ALA A 51 3.34 14.86 12.66
C ALA A 51 3.53 15.42 11.24
N HIS A 52 3.12 14.70 10.21
CA HIS A 52 3.10 15.19 8.82
C HIS A 52 1.95 14.56 8.03
N ILE A 53 1.61 15.15 6.88
CA ILE A 53 0.64 14.57 5.96
C ILE A 53 1.27 13.35 5.28
N ALA A 54 0.53 12.25 5.16
CA ALA A 54 0.98 11.05 4.47
C ALA A 54 1.50 11.39 3.06
N HIS A 55 2.63 10.76 2.69
CA HIS A 55 3.34 10.99 1.42
C HIS A 55 3.95 12.39 1.24
N ALA A 56 4.05 13.20 2.30
CA ALA A 56 4.77 14.47 2.22
C ALA A 56 6.27 14.25 1.98
N THR A 57 6.81 14.86 0.93
CA THR A 57 8.25 15.00 0.72
C THR A 57 8.78 15.98 1.75
N HIS A 58 9.76 15.57 2.57
CA HIS A 58 10.38 16.46 3.55
C HIS A 58 11.72 17.02 3.08
N ILE A 59 11.86 18.34 3.13
CA ILE A 59 13.10 19.04 2.84
C ILE A 59 13.33 20.11 3.92
N TYR A 60 14.27 19.83 4.83
CA TYR A 60 14.78 20.79 5.80
C TYR A 60 16.30 20.58 5.96
N PRO A 61 17.09 21.63 6.24
CA PRO A 61 16.78 23.06 6.22
C PRO A 61 16.41 23.60 4.82
N LEU A 62 15.73 24.75 4.77
CA LEU A 62 15.16 25.34 3.54
C LEU A 62 16.16 25.53 2.40
N HIS A 63 17.41 25.85 2.71
CA HIS A 63 18.45 26.01 1.69
C HIS A 63 18.75 24.71 0.91
N HIS A 64 18.33 23.53 1.41
CA HIS A 64 18.43 22.27 0.68
C HIS A 64 17.43 22.12 -0.48
N ILE A 65 16.40 22.97 -0.58
CA ILE A 65 15.40 22.91 -1.65
C ILE A 65 16.07 22.96 -3.04
N LYS A 66 17.09 23.82 -3.21
CA LYS A 66 17.82 23.93 -4.48
C LYS A 66 18.62 22.66 -4.81
N ALA A 67 19.27 22.06 -3.82
CA ALA A 67 20.06 20.84 -4.00
C ALA A 67 19.19 19.60 -4.23
N ARG A 68 17.95 19.61 -3.71
CA ARG A 68 16.98 18.50 -3.81
C ARG A 68 15.84 18.82 -4.76
N TYR A 69 16.10 19.63 -5.79
CA TYR A 69 15.08 20.02 -6.77
C TYR A 69 14.46 18.83 -7.49
N SER A 70 15.21 17.73 -7.66
CA SER A 70 14.73 16.45 -8.21
C SER A 70 13.76 15.70 -7.30
N CYS A 71 13.71 16.03 -6.01
CA CYS A 71 12.75 15.49 -5.06
C CYS A 71 11.47 16.33 -4.98
N LEU A 72 11.45 17.52 -5.59
CA LEU A 72 10.26 18.35 -5.62
C LEU A 72 9.20 17.72 -6.54
N PRO A 73 7.91 17.89 -6.22
CA PRO A 73 6.84 17.63 -7.17
C PRO A 73 7.13 18.26 -8.54
N PRO A 74 6.76 17.59 -9.66
CA PRO A 74 6.97 18.14 -10.99
C PRO A 74 6.39 19.55 -11.11
N ARG A 75 7.07 20.45 -11.83
CA ARG A 75 6.72 21.89 -11.87
C ARG A 75 5.30 22.19 -12.34
N THR A 76 4.70 21.29 -13.10
CA THR A 76 3.33 21.39 -13.65
C THR A 76 2.27 20.81 -12.72
N VAL A 77 2.65 20.09 -11.67
CA VAL A 77 1.71 19.42 -10.76
C VAL A 77 1.48 20.30 -9.52
N PRO A 78 0.23 20.67 -9.22
CA PRO A 78 -0.10 21.36 -7.98
C PRO A 78 0.31 20.53 -6.76
N PHE A 79 0.99 21.15 -5.81
CA PHE A 79 1.30 20.53 -4.53
C PHE A 79 1.08 21.50 -3.37
N LEU A 80 0.80 20.91 -2.21
CA LEU A 80 0.68 21.60 -0.94
C LEU A 80 2.07 21.77 -0.35
N VAL A 81 2.40 22.97 0.13
CA VAL A 81 3.58 23.18 0.96
C VAL A 81 3.13 23.24 2.42
N ILE A 82 3.95 22.75 3.33
CA ILE A 82 3.77 22.91 4.77
C ILE A 82 5.07 23.52 5.28
N ALA A 83 5.03 24.64 5.98
CA ALA A 83 6.23 25.28 6.54
C ALA A 83 5.86 26.07 7.79
N ASP A 84 6.85 26.45 8.58
CA ASP A 84 6.64 27.34 9.71
C ASP A 84 6.31 28.76 9.20
N VAL A 85 5.36 29.44 9.86
CA VAL A 85 4.93 30.81 9.49
C VAL A 85 6.10 31.80 9.40
N ARG A 86 7.13 31.57 10.23
CA ARG A 86 8.36 32.39 10.31
C ARG A 86 9.20 32.28 9.03
N ASP A 87 9.08 31.16 8.33
CA ASP A 87 9.88 30.83 7.16
C ASP A 87 9.19 31.20 5.84
N ARG A 88 7.99 31.79 5.91
CA ARG A 88 7.14 32.10 4.75
C ARG A 88 7.87 32.85 3.64
N ILE A 89 8.65 33.89 3.99
CA ILE A 89 9.35 34.73 3.00
C ILE A 89 10.43 33.89 2.28
N GLU A 90 11.19 33.10 3.04
CA GLU A 90 12.25 32.24 2.50
C GLU A 90 11.67 31.12 1.62
N VAL A 91 10.58 30.48 2.05
CA VAL A 91 9.86 29.45 1.28
C VAL A 91 9.34 30.03 -0.05
N GLN A 92 8.73 31.22 -0.02
CA GLN A 92 8.23 31.89 -1.22
C GLN A 92 9.36 32.23 -2.19
N GLN A 93 10.50 32.71 -1.69
CA GLN A 93 11.68 32.98 -2.51
C GLN A 93 12.25 31.69 -3.11
N ALA A 94 12.38 30.63 -2.31
CA ALA A 94 12.92 29.33 -2.73
C ALA A 94 12.05 28.63 -3.79
N LEU A 95 10.74 28.83 -3.74
CA LEU A 95 9.76 28.20 -4.64
C LEU A 95 9.18 29.14 -5.69
N SER A 96 9.77 30.33 -5.88
CA SER A 96 9.28 31.37 -6.82
C SER A 96 9.18 30.93 -8.29
N GLY A 97 9.71 29.75 -8.65
CA GLY A 97 9.59 29.12 -9.97
C GLY A 97 8.79 27.80 -10.01
N CYS A 98 8.08 27.44 -8.93
CA CYS A 98 7.25 26.24 -8.81
C CYS A 98 5.77 26.60 -8.74
N ASN A 99 4.89 25.74 -9.25
CA ASN A 99 3.44 25.94 -9.22
C ASN A 99 2.84 25.55 -7.85
N VAL A 100 3.20 26.31 -6.82
CA VAL A 100 2.76 26.10 -5.42
C VAL A 100 1.35 26.64 -5.25
N ARG A 101 0.40 25.78 -4.84
CA ARG A 101 -1.01 26.21 -4.68
C ARG A 101 -1.37 26.73 -3.28
N ARG A 102 -0.77 26.21 -2.19
CA ARG A 102 -1.03 26.74 -0.83
C ARG A 102 -0.01 26.27 0.22
N LEU A 103 -0.03 26.92 1.39
CA LEU A 103 0.75 26.62 2.60
C LEU A 103 -0.21 26.23 3.76
N ILE A 104 -0.08 25.07 4.41
CA ILE A 104 -0.94 24.62 5.55
C ILE A 104 -0.10 24.33 6.81
N GLU A 105 -0.66 24.58 8.00
CA GLU A 105 -0.10 24.31 9.34
C GLU A 105 -0.85 23.12 10.01
N SER A 106 -0.15 22.17 10.68
CA SER A 106 -0.66 20.79 10.97
C SER A 106 -1.41 20.58 12.29
N ASP A 107 -2.44 19.69 12.29
CA ASP A 107 -2.84 18.79 13.41
C ASP A 107 -4.07 17.90 13.03
N LEU A 108 -3.93 16.71 12.40
CA LEU A 108 -5.08 15.83 12.04
C LEU A 108 -4.66 14.40 11.62
N PHE A 109 -4.72 13.36 12.47
CA PHE A 109 -4.86 11.91 12.10
C PHE A 109 -5.04 11.00 13.36
N LYS A 110 -6.27 10.58 13.69
CA LYS A 110 -6.59 9.43 14.58
C LYS A 110 -8.00 8.89 14.27
N GLN A 111 -8.15 7.66 13.77
CA GLN A 111 -9.20 6.64 14.10
C GLN A 111 -9.42 5.59 12.99
N GLY A 112 -9.52 4.31 13.38
CA GLY A 112 -10.02 3.22 12.52
C GLY A 112 -9.35 1.85 12.72
N ALA A 113 -9.39 1.27 13.93
CA ALA A 113 -8.79 -0.02 14.25
C ALA A 113 -9.67 -0.79 15.23
N SER A 114 -10.26 -1.91 14.81
CA SER A 114 -10.92 -2.86 15.72
C SER A 114 -9.89 -3.50 16.66
N ASP A 115 -10.27 -3.59 17.93
CA ASP A 115 -9.46 -3.81 19.13
C ASP A 115 -9.10 -5.30 19.38
N ASN A 116 -8.86 -6.06 18.30
CA ASN A 116 -8.26 -7.39 18.44
C ASN A 116 -6.77 -7.19 18.64
N GLY A 117 -6.26 -7.42 19.85
CA GLY A 117 -4.88 -7.20 20.29
C GLY A 117 -3.75 -7.91 19.53
N LYS A 118 -3.92 -8.27 18.26
CA LYS A 118 -2.81 -8.62 17.35
C LYS A 118 -2.04 -7.34 17.01
N GLN A 119 -0.93 -7.17 17.73
CA GLN A 119 0.01 -6.08 17.53
C GLN A 119 0.84 -6.24 16.26
N ASP A 120 0.88 -7.43 15.64
CA ASP A 120 1.68 -7.75 14.47
C ASP A 120 0.80 -8.01 13.23
N LEU A 121 0.83 -7.05 12.31
CA LEU A 121 0.28 -7.10 10.96
C LEU A 121 1.32 -7.63 9.98
N SER A 122 0.84 -8.27 8.92
CA SER A 122 1.62 -9.01 7.94
C SER A 122 1.30 -8.55 6.52
N LEU A 123 2.35 -8.37 5.73
CA LEU A 123 2.33 -7.80 4.39
C LEU A 123 3.05 -8.71 3.40
N LEU A 124 2.45 -8.96 2.25
CA LEU A 124 3.09 -9.60 1.10
C LEU A 124 3.15 -8.60 -0.06
N ASP A 125 4.31 -8.40 -0.65
CA ASP A 125 4.50 -7.54 -1.83
C ASP A 125 4.93 -8.39 -3.02
N LEU A 126 4.08 -8.45 -4.05
CA LEU A 126 4.23 -9.30 -5.23
C LEU A 126 4.60 -8.48 -6.47
N GLY A 127 5.72 -8.81 -7.11
CA GLY A 127 6.00 -8.48 -8.50
C GLY A 127 7.02 -7.36 -8.75
N CYS A 128 6.95 -6.75 -9.94
CA CYS A 128 8.02 -5.97 -10.59
C CYS A 128 8.45 -4.71 -9.80
N GLY A 129 9.38 -4.90 -8.88
CA GLY A 129 9.81 -3.85 -7.94
C GLY A 129 9.44 -4.11 -6.48
N ALA A 130 9.04 -5.35 -6.15
CA ALA A 130 8.66 -5.76 -4.81
C ALA A 130 9.72 -5.31 -3.81
N GLY A 131 9.29 -4.57 -2.80
CA GLY A 131 10.16 -3.98 -1.81
C GLY A 131 9.98 -2.50 -1.59
N ARG A 132 9.68 -1.69 -2.62
CA ARG A 132 9.55 -0.24 -2.43
C ARG A 132 8.30 0.10 -1.63
N ASP A 133 7.15 -0.43 -2.05
CA ASP A 133 5.86 -0.18 -1.39
C ASP A 133 5.83 -0.88 -0.03
N MET A 134 6.39 -2.09 0.04
CA MET A 134 6.65 -2.76 1.32
C MET A 134 7.51 -1.92 2.26
N ALA A 135 8.66 -1.42 1.82
CA ALA A 135 9.55 -0.58 2.63
C ALA A 135 8.81 0.65 3.16
N TRP A 136 7.97 1.27 2.32
CA TRP A 136 7.16 2.41 2.71
C TRP A 136 6.20 2.07 3.86
N VAL A 137 5.47 0.95 3.77
CA VAL A 137 4.58 0.48 4.85
C VAL A 137 5.36 0.14 6.12
N LEU A 138 6.44 -0.64 5.99
CA LEU A 138 7.23 -1.09 7.14
C LEU A 138 7.89 0.09 7.87
N TYR A 139 8.50 1.01 7.13
CA TYR A 139 9.13 2.20 7.69
C TYR A 139 8.11 3.17 8.28
N GLY A 140 6.96 3.35 7.63
CA GLY A 140 5.84 4.15 8.15
C GLY A 140 5.38 3.68 9.53
N SER A 141 5.28 2.35 9.73
CA SER A 141 4.87 1.76 11.01
C SER A 141 5.82 2.01 12.19
N GLN A 142 7.08 2.38 11.91
CA GLN A 142 8.03 2.76 12.95
C GLN A 142 7.76 4.18 13.48
N ARG A 143 7.24 5.06 12.62
CA ARG A 143 7.03 6.49 12.93
C ARG A 143 5.80 6.76 13.79
N GLU A 144 4.75 5.96 13.63
CA GLU A 144 3.55 6.07 14.48
C GLU A 144 3.89 5.89 15.98
N ARG A 145 4.99 5.18 16.31
CA ARG A 145 5.42 4.95 17.70
C ARG A 145 6.12 6.13 18.34
N THR A 146 6.97 6.83 17.59
CA THR A 146 7.75 7.95 18.13
C THR A 146 6.86 9.11 18.55
N ALA A 147 5.69 9.26 17.90
CA ALA A 147 4.69 10.24 18.26
C ALA A 147 3.97 9.88 19.58
N ASP A 148 3.65 8.60 19.81
CA ASP A 148 2.95 8.16 21.02
C ASP A 148 3.86 8.07 22.26
N ALA A 149 5.16 7.77 22.10
CA ALA A 149 6.11 7.77 23.22
C ALA A 149 6.39 9.18 23.79
N ALA A 150 6.16 10.23 23.00
CA ALA A 150 6.39 11.62 23.38
C ALA A 150 5.14 12.31 23.99
N GLY A 151 3.97 11.65 23.98
CA GLY A 151 2.70 12.23 24.41
C GLY A 151 1.92 11.32 25.35
N SER A 152 1.87 11.69 26.64
CA SER A 152 1.31 11.01 27.83
C SER A 152 -0.17 10.55 27.81
N ARG A 153 -0.72 10.05 26.70
CA ARG A 153 -2.05 9.41 26.68
C ARG A 153 -1.94 7.93 26.33
N PRO A 154 -2.67 7.04 27.04
CA PRO A 154 -2.75 5.63 26.68
C PRO A 154 -3.56 5.52 25.37
N GLY A 155 -2.86 5.59 24.24
CA GLY A 155 -3.37 5.16 22.95
C GLY A 155 -3.30 3.64 22.82
N PRO A 156 -4.02 3.04 21.86
CA PRO A 156 -3.82 1.64 21.52
C PRO A 156 -2.34 1.40 21.16
N PRO A 157 -1.78 0.23 21.49
CA PRO A 157 -0.40 -0.07 21.18
C PRO A 157 -0.15 0.05 19.67
N PRO A 158 1.01 0.57 19.26
CA PRO A 158 1.29 0.77 17.86
C PRO A 158 1.32 -0.54 17.09
N ARG A 159 0.72 -0.53 15.90
CA ARG A 159 0.71 -1.68 14.99
C ARG A 159 2.11 -1.91 14.42
N ARG A 160 2.55 -3.16 14.43
CA ARG A 160 3.81 -3.60 13.83
C ARG A 160 3.52 -4.23 12.49
N TRP A 161 4.25 -3.85 11.46
CA TRP A 161 4.15 -4.52 10.16
C TRP A 161 5.34 -5.45 9.93
N ARG A 162 5.06 -6.65 9.41
CA ARG A 162 6.05 -7.62 8.97
C ARG A 162 5.84 -7.87 7.50
N GLY A 163 6.89 -7.79 6.70
CA GLY A 163 6.79 -7.80 5.24
C GLY A 163 7.56 -8.94 4.60
N VAL A 164 6.96 -9.56 3.59
CA VAL A 164 7.64 -10.47 2.65
C VAL A 164 7.58 -9.85 1.26
N GLY A 165 8.74 -9.71 0.61
CA GLY A 165 8.83 -9.29 -0.79
C GLY A 165 9.07 -10.49 -1.70
N LEU A 166 8.41 -10.54 -2.85
CA LEU A 166 8.59 -11.60 -3.85
C LEU A 166 8.72 -10.99 -5.25
N ASP A 167 9.76 -11.41 -5.98
CA ASP A 167 10.00 -11.01 -7.37
C ASP A 167 10.66 -12.17 -8.11
N ASN A 168 10.49 -12.24 -9.44
CA ASN A 168 11.17 -13.22 -10.29
C ASN A 168 12.56 -12.74 -10.73
N TRP A 169 12.92 -11.49 -10.44
CA TRP A 169 14.19 -10.89 -10.80
C TRP A 169 15.09 -10.70 -9.58
N LYS A 170 16.10 -11.56 -9.43
CA LYS A 170 17.07 -11.54 -8.33
C LYS A 170 17.72 -10.16 -8.11
N ALA A 171 17.97 -9.40 -9.19
CA ALA A 171 18.56 -8.07 -9.10
C ALA A 171 17.62 -7.04 -8.44
N VAL A 172 16.30 -7.19 -8.60
CA VAL A 172 15.33 -6.35 -7.87
C VAL A 172 15.39 -6.69 -6.40
N LEU A 173 15.33 -7.97 -6.03
CA LEU A 173 15.41 -8.41 -4.63
C LEU A 173 16.72 -7.97 -3.96
N ASN A 174 17.85 -7.99 -4.66
CA ASN A 174 19.11 -7.47 -4.13
C ASN A 174 19.06 -5.95 -3.87
N ARG A 175 18.42 -5.17 -4.75
CA ARG A 175 18.22 -3.73 -4.52
C ARG A 175 17.26 -3.47 -3.36
N THR A 176 16.20 -4.27 -3.27
CA THR A 176 15.26 -4.25 -2.14
C THR A 176 15.97 -4.57 -0.83
N ALA A 177 16.86 -5.58 -0.82
CA ALA A 177 17.67 -5.92 0.34
C ALA A 177 18.49 -4.73 0.86
N LEU A 178 19.16 -4.00 -0.04
CA LEU A 178 19.90 -2.78 0.31
C LEU A 178 18.97 -1.70 0.85
N LEU A 179 17.81 -1.48 0.21
CA LEU A 179 16.82 -0.51 0.71
C LEU A 179 16.33 -0.86 2.12
N MET A 180 16.08 -2.14 2.40
CA MET A 180 15.67 -2.59 3.74
C MET A 180 16.79 -2.43 4.77
N GLU A 181 18.04 -2.59 4.38
CA GLU A 181 19.21 -2.35 5.24
C GLU A 181 19.37 -0.85 5.54
N ASP A 182 19.31 0.01 4.52
CA ASP A 182 19.39 1.47 4.64
C ASP A 182 18.30 2.04 5.56
N LEU A 183 17.12 1.44 5.54
CA LEU A 183 15.98 1.82 6.39
C LEU A 183 15.95 1.09 7.73
N ASN A 184 16.95 0.24 8.02
CA ASN A 184 17.03 -0.60 9.22
C ASN A 184 15.74 -1.44 9.45
N LEU A 185 15.23 -2.03 8.37
CA LEU A 185 14.09 -2.95 8.30
C LEU A 185 14.54 -4.41 8.26
N ARG A 186 15.82 -4.67 7.96
CA ARG A 186 16.49 -5.97 8.07
C ARG A 186 17.24 -6.03 9.39
N GLY A 187 16.60 -6.51 10.44
CA GLY A 187 17.22 -6.59 11.76
C GLY A 187 17.00 -7.93 12.43
N ASP A 188 18.10 -8.59 12.80
CA ASP A 188 18.17 -9.67 13.78
C ASP A 188 18.05 -9.14 15.22
N GLY A 189 17.98 -7.81 15.35
CA GLY A 189 17.94 -7.10 16.62
C GLY A 189 16.70 -7.43 17.43
N VAL A 190 16.92 -7.59 18.74
CA VAL A 190 15.93 -7.84 19.80
C VAL A 190 14.89 -6.71 19.93
N ASP A 191 14.94 -5.69 19.08
CA ASP A 191 13.94 -4.63 19.02
C ASP A 191 12.68 -5.18 18.31
N LEU A 192 11.96 -6.03 19.05
CA LEU A 192 10.68 -6.65 18.67
C LEU A 192 9.59 -5.61 18.34
N LEU A 193 9.88 -4.33 18.52
CA LEU A 193 8.96 -3.22 18.38
C LEU A 193 9.12 -2.45 17.06
N ARG A 194 9.75 -3.00 16.02
CA ARG A 194 9.85 -2.33 14.71
C ARG A 194 9.19 -3.11 13.59
N GLY A 195 8.71 -2.36 12.60
CA GLY A 195 8.35 -2.93 11.31
C GLY A 195 9.59 -3.57 10.67
N ARG A 196 9.44 -4.77 10.10
CA ARG A 196 10.58 -5.56 9.60
C ARG A 196 10.27 -6.30 8.31
N CYS A 197 11.30 -6.46 7.49
CA CYS A 197 11.29 -7.33 6.33
C CYS A 197 11.68 -8.74 6.79
N ASP A 198 10.73 -9.66 6.80
CA ASP A 198 10.96 -11.05 7.21
C ASP A 198 11.73 -11.84 6.14
N ALA A 199 11.35 -11.68 4.87
CA ALA A 199 11.94 -12.44 3.79
C ALA A 199 11.87 -11.69 2.44
N LEU A 200 12.85 -11.97 1.58
CA LEU A 200 12.84 -11.61 0.17
C LEU A 200 12.96 -12.91 -0.62
N VAL A 201 11.87 -13.33 -1.26
CA VAL A 201 11.73 -14.66 -1.86
C VAL A 201 11.89 -14.54 -3.36
N TRP A 202 12.86 -15.29 -3.91
CA TRP A 202 13.06 -15.36 -5.35
C TRP A 202 12.20 -16.49 -5.93
N ALA A 203 11.12 -16.10 -6.61
CA ALA A 203 10.16 -17.05 -7.16
C ALA A 203 9.51 -16.49 -8.43
N LYS A 204 9.04 -17.37 -9.32
CA LYS A 204 8.25 -16.98 -10.50
C LYS A 204 6.80 -17.42 -10.34
N CYS A 205 5.90 -16.67 -10.96
CA CYS A 205 4.56 -17.13 -11.24
C CYS A 205 4.56 -17.97 -12.53
N THR A 206 3.90 -19.12 -12.51
CA THR A 206 3.63 -19.94 -13.70
C THR A 206 2.37 -19.45 -14.41
N ASP A 207 2.16 -19.91 -15.64
CA ASP A 207 0.98 -19.55 -16.43
C ASP A 207 -0.31 -20.09 -15.77
N GLU A 208 -0.22 -21.22 -15.07
CA GLU A 208 -1.31 -21.83 -14.28
C GLU A 208 -1.59 -21.10 -12.96
N GLY A 209 -0.87 -20.02 -12.67
CA GLY A 209 -1.05 -19.21 -11.46
C GLY A 209 -0.43 -19.85 -10.21
N SER A 210 0.57 -20.72 -10.37
CA SER A 210 1.36 -21.23 -9.25
C SER A 210 2.61 -20.40 -9.02
N LEU A 211 3.16 -20.40 -7.81
CA LEU A 211 4.47 -19.83 -7.50
C LEU A 211 5.51 -20.94 -7.36
N GLU A 212 6.66 -20.76 -8.02
CA GLU A 212 7.78 -21.70 -7.97
C GLU A 212 9.06 -20.97 -7.53
N PRO A 213 9.73 -21.42 -6.44
CA PRO A 213 10.99 -20.84 -6.01
C PRO A 213 12.08 -21.07 -7.06
N LEU A 214 13.03 -20.14 -7.10
CA LEU A 214 14.13 -20.10 -8.07
C LEU A 214 15.49 -20.23 -7.38
N VAL A 215 16.40 -20.96 -8.04
CA VAL A 215 17.82 -21.08 -7.64
C VAL A 215 18.76 -20.70 -8.78
N GLY A 216 20.04 -20.51 -8.45
CA GLY A 216 21.12 -20.24 -9.41
C GLY A 216 21.27 -18.77 -9.78
N THR A 217 21.57 -18.52 -11.06
CA THR A 217 21.95 -17.20 -11.59
C THR A 217 21.06 -16.77 -12.76
N GLY A 218 21.15 -15.49 -13.16
CA GLY A 218 20.40 -14.95 -14.28
C GLY A 218 18.88 -14.97 -14.04
N LYS A 219 18.14 -15.67 -14.90
CA LYS A 219 16.66 -15.80 -14.81
C LYS A 219 16.20 -16.82 -13.76
N GLY A 220 17.14 -17.50 -13.11
CA GLY A 220 16.83 -18.57 -12.16
C GLY A 220 16.35 -19.85 -12.84
N LYS A 221 16.42 -20.94 -12.09
CA LYS A 221 15.87 -22.23 -12.50
C LYS A 221 14.92 -22.71 -11.41
N THR A 222 13.79 -23.27 -11.85
CA THR A 222 12.92 -24.01 -10.95
C THR A 222 13.44 -25.41 -10.72
N PHE A 223 13.00 -26.03 -9.65
CA PHE A 223 13.41 -27.37 -9.25
C PHE A 223 12.20 -28.16 -8.74
N ALA A 224 12.26 -29.47 -8.91
CA ALA A 224 11.25 -30.37 -8.36
C ALA A 224 11.54 -30.66 -6.89
N LEU A 225 10.50 -31.03 -6.13
CA LEU A 225 10.71 -31.66 -4.82
C LEU A 225 10.80 -33.18 -4.96
N PRO A 226 11.55 -33.86 -4.07
CA PRO A 226 12.36 -33.28 -2.99
C PRO A 226 13.59 -32.52 -3.53
N ALA A 227 14.04 -31.49 -2.78
CA ALA A 227 15.21 -30.70 -3.15
C ALA A 227 16.44 -31.59 -3.35
N ALA A 228 17.15 -31.40 -4.47
CA ALA A 228 18.30 -32.23 -4.83
C ALA A 228 19.60 -31.80 -4.15
N ASP A 229 19.68 -30.54 -3.70
CA ASP A 229 20.85 -29.92 -3.10
C ASP A 229 20.46 -28.92 -2.00
N GLU A 230 21.47 -28.38 -1.31
CA GLU A 230 21.30 -27.44 -0.19
C GLU A 230 20.73 -26.09 -0.63
N GLU A 231 21.06 -25.60 -1.83
CA GLU A 231 20.54 -24.33 -2.35
C GLU A 231 19.03 -24.43 -2.61
N GLN A 232 18.59 -25.53 -3.21
CA GLN A 232 17.18 -25.85 -3.42
C GLN A 232 16.43 -26.04 -2.11
N ALA A 233 17.04 -26.74 -1.13
CA ALA A 233 16.44 -26.92 0.18
C ALA A 233 16.26 -25.58 0.91
N ALA A 234 17.25 -24.70 0.86
CA ALA A 234 17.19 -23.37 1.45
C ALA A 234 16.15 -22.47 0.75
N ALA A 235 16.09 -22.50 -0.59
CA ALA A 235 15.09 -21.76 -1.35
C ALA A 235 13.66 -22.22 -1.04
N TRP A 236 13.45 -23.53 -0.92
CA TRP A 236 12.16 -24.09 -0.51
C TRP A 236 11.80 -23.71 0.93
N ALA A 237 12.74 -23.84 1.87
CA ALA A 237 12.51 -23.46 3.27
C ALA A 237 12.17 -21.97 3.42
N ALA A 238 12.81 -21.08 2.67
CA ALA A 238 12.48 -19.65 2.64
C ALA A 238 11.06 -19.41 2.08
N PHE A 239 10.69 -20.15 1.04
CA PHE A 239 9.36 -20.09 0.42
C PHE A 239 8.25 -20.57 1.38
N GLU A 240 8.48 -21.68 2.08
CA GLU A 240 7.57 -22.19 3.12
C GLU A 240 7.50 -21.28 4.35
N GLY A 241 8.65 -20.78 4.83
CA GLY A 241 8.72 -19.87 5.97
C GLY A 241 8.01 -18.54 5.70
N ALA A 242 7.91 -18.13 4.44
CA ALA A 242 7.09 -17.01 3.98
C ALA A 242 5.60 -17.36 3.82
N GLY A 243 5.15 -18.57 4.15
CA GLY A 243 3.74 -18.98 4.01
C GLY A 243 3.26 -19.07 2.57
N LEU A 244 4.18 -19.20 1.59
CA LEU A 244 3.85 -19.22 0.17
C LEU A 244 3.59 -20.62 -0.40
N SER A 245 3.80 -21.67 0.40
CA SER A 245 3.58 -23.08 0.00
C SER A 245 2.20 -23.33 -0.60
N ARG A 246 1.16 -22.64 -0.12
CA ARG A 246 -0.23 -22.69 -0.62
C ARG A 246 -0.39 -22.24 -2.07
N LEU A 247 0.55 -21.45 -2.57
CA LEU A 247 0.59 -20.99 -3.96
C LEU A 247 1.45 -21.90 -4.85
N SER A 248 2.13 -22.93 -4.31
CA SER A 248 2.90 -23.87 -5.11
C SER A 248 2.02 -24.74 -5.99
N SER A 249 2.54 -25.20 -7.13
CA SER A 249 1.91 -26.23 -7.97
C SER A 249 1.84 -27.60 -7.28
N GLN A 250 2.71 -27.81 -6.29
CA GLN A 250 2.80 -29.06 -5.53
C GLN A 250 1.76 -29.16 -4.41
N HIS A 251 1.22 -28.02 -3.99
CA HIS A 251 0.01 -28.01 -3.17
C HIS A 251 -1.19 -27.88 -4.11
N PRO A 252 -2.10 -28.88 -4.15
CA PRO A 252 -3.38 -28.64 -4.79
C PRO A 252 -4.01 -27.39 -4.15
N PRO A 253 -4.75 -26.57 -4.93
CA PRO A 253 -5.45 -25.42 -4.39
C PRO A 253 -6.18 -25.88 -3.12
N ALA A 254 -5.83 -25.25 -1.99
CA ALA A 254 -6.14 -25.78 -0.67
C ALA A 254 -7.57 -26.32 -0.65
N ALA A 255 -7.73 -27.56 -0.18
CA ALA A 255 -9.05 -28.09 0.05
C ALA A 255 -9.84 -27.05 0.85
N PRO A 256 -11.12 -26.83 0.54
CA PRO A 256 -11.94 -25.83 1.22
C PRO A 256 -11.83 -25.92 2.74
N ASP A 257 -11.48 -27.09 3.27
CA ASP A 257 -11.42 -27.44 4.68
C ASP A 257 -10.13 -27.05 5.44
N ASP A 258 -9.06 -26.55 4.79
CA ASP A 258 -7.88 -26.04 5.54
C ASP A 258 -8.21 -24.66 6.17
N PRO A 259 -8.38 -24.58 7.50
CA PRO A 259 -8.88 -23.39 8.18
C PRO A 259 -7.83 -22.30 8.34
N GLY A 260 -6.65 -22.40 7.70
CA GLY A 260 -5.56 -21.47 7.98
C GLY A 260 -6.01 -20.03 7.90
N ASP A 261 -5.82 -19.32 9.01
CA ASP A 261 -6.23 -17.96 9.37
C ASP A 261 -5.80 -16.84 8.39
N GLY A 262 -5.36 -17.18 7.18
CA GLY A 262 -4.57 -16.33 6.30
C GLY A 262 -3.20 -16.04 6.92
N PHE A 263 -2.22 -15.84 6.06
CA PHE A 263 -0.88 -15.43 6.48
C PHE A 263 -0.73 -13.91 6.50
N TYR A 264 -1.54 -13.19 5.72
CA TYR A 264 -1.32 -11.78 5.42
C TYR A 264 -2.55 -10.91 5.69
N ASP A 265 -2.33 -9.77 6.34
CA ASP A 265 -3.34 -8.73 6.55
C ASP A 265 -3.45 -7.81 5.33
N LEU A 266 -2.37 -7.69 4.54
CA LEU A 266 -2.33 -6.95 3.30
C LEU A 266 -1.48 -7.68 2.25
N ILE A 267 -1.97 -7.80 1.02
CA ILE A 267 -1.19 -8.22 -0.15
C ILE A 267 -1.17 -7.07 -1.16
N LEU A 268 0.02 -6.71 -1.64
CA LEU A 268 0.25 -5.72 -2.69
C LEU A 268 0.55 -6.46 -4.00
N SER A 269 -0.14 -6.09 -5.06
CA SER A 269 0.09 -6.57 -6.43
C SER A 269 0.17 -5.34 -7.34
N ILE A 270 1.34 -4.70 -7.35
CA ILE A 270 1.55 -3.41 -8.02
C ILE A 270 2.33 -3.63 -9.32
N ARG A 271 1.75 -3.22 -10.45
CA ARG A 271 2.24 -3.46 -11.81
C ARG A 271 2.58 -4.93 -12.08
N PHE A 272 1.89 -5.82 -11.38
CA PHE A 272 1.99 -7.26 -11.45
C PHE A 272 0.57 -7.82 -11.45
N TYR A 273 0.15 -8.36 -12.59
CA TYR A 273 -1.21 -8.86 -12.78
C TYR A 273 -1.23 -10.25 -13.44
N PRO A 274 -0.71 -11.28 -12.76
CA PRO A 274 -1.00 -12.67 -13.13
C PRO A 274 -2.44 -13.02 -12.72
N SER A 275 -3.39 -12.87 -13.65
CA SER A 275 -4.83 -13.13 -13.41
C SER A 275 -5.10 -14.53 -12.87
N THR A 276 -4.29 -15.53 -13.26
CA THR A 276 -4.36 -16.91 -12.79
C THR A 276 -3.92 -17.05 -11.33
N LEU A 277 -2.88 -16.33 -10.91
CA LEU A 277 -2.41 -16.30 -9.52
C LEU A 277 -3.41 -15.60 -8.59
N LEU A 278 -4.03 -14.51 -9.07
CA LEU A 278 -5.03 -13.77 -8.27
C LEU A 278 -6.10 -14.72 -7.72
N GLY A 279 -6.58 -15.65 -8.54
CA GLY A 279 -7.54 -16.68 -8.10
C GLY A 279 -7.17 -17.37 -6.79
N ARG A 280 -5.87 -17.58 -6.54
CA ARG A 280 -5.33 -18.28 -5.37
C ARG A 280 -4.94 -17.38 -4.21
N LEU A 281 -4.69 -16.09 -4.44
CA LEU A 281 -4.25 -15.15 -3.39
C LEU A 281 -5.24 -15.04 -2.23
N ARG A 282 -6.54 -15.27 -2.46
CA ARG A 282 -7.56 -15.23 -1.40
C ARG A 282 -7.22 -16.14 -0.21
N SER A 283 -6.57 -17.27 -0.45
CA SER A 283 -6.23 -18.28 0.57
C SER A 283 -5.12 -17.83 1.52
N LEU A 284 -4.42 -16.75 1.15
CA LEU A 284 -3.36 -16.15 1.94
C LEU A 284 -3.84 -14.98 2.80
N VAL A 285 -5.03 -14.43 2.54
CA VAL A 285 -5.50 -13.22 3.22
C VAL A 285 -6.31 -13.56 4.44
N ARG A 286 -5.97 -12.95 5.57
CA ARG A 286 -6.69 -13.12 6.82
C ARG A 286 -8.12 -12.60 6.72
N PRO A 287 -9.08 -13.12 7.50
CA PRO A 287 -10.33 -12.42 7.74
C PRO A 287 -10.06 -11.00 8.25
N GLY A 288 -10.67 -10.00 7.61
CA GLY A 288 -10.42 -8.57 7.82
C GLY A 288 -9.32 -7.96 6.94
N GLY A 289 -8.47 -8.79 6.34
CA GLY A 289 -7.36 -8.36 5.48
C GLY A 289 -7.80 -7.93 4.08
N ALA A 290 -6.84 -7.43 3.29
CA ALA A 290 -7.09 -6.89 1.96
C ALA A 290 -6.02 -7.26 0.92
N ILE A 291 -6.39 -7.17 -0.34
CA ILE A 291 -5.50 -7.20 -1.50
C ILE A 291 -5.63 -5.86 -2.22
N LEU A 292 -4.51 -5.18 -2.40
CA LEU A 292 -4.39 -4.01 -3.27
C LEU A 292 -3.80 -4.45 -4.61
N VAL A 293 -4.59 -4.31 -5.68
CA VAL A 293 -4.14 -4.51 -7.05
C VAL A 293 -4.04 -3.15 -7.70
N SER A 294 -2.88 -2.76 -8.21
CA SER A 294 -2.73 -1.54 -9.02
C SER A 294 -2.00 -1.91 -10.30
N HIS A 295 -2.70 -1.86 -11.44
CA HIS A 295 -2.14 -2.31 -12.71
C HIS A 295 -2.69 -1.53 -13.89
N PHE A 296 -1.96 -1.56 -15.01
CA PHE A 296 -2.43 -0.99 -16.27
C PHE A 296 -3.80 -1.55 -16.64
N THR A 297 -4.68 -0.69 -17.14
CA THR A 297 -6.10 -0.99 -17.32
C THR A 297 -6.57 -0.70 -18.74
N VAL A 298 -7.57 -1.46 -19.18
CA VAL A 298 -8.42 -1.02 -20.29
C VAL A 298 -9.40 0.00 -19.72
N VAL A 299 -9.59 1.10 -20.44
CA VAL A 299 -10.46 2.23 -20.06
C VAL A 299 -11.66 2.24 -21.01
N THR A 300 -12.88 2.33 -20.49
CA THR A 300 -14.08 2.45 -21.34
C THR A 300 -14.17 3.83 -22.00
N ALA A 301 -15.07 3.99 -22.97
CA ALA A 301 -15.29 5.29 -23.59
C ALA A 301 -15.76 6.33 -22.55
N GLU A 302 -16.64 5.91 -21.62
CA GLU A 302 -17.15 6.77 -20.55
C GLU A 302 -16.05 7.17 -19.57
N GLU A 303 -15.23 6.21 -19.14
CA GLU A 303 -14.10 6.46 -18.24
C GLU A 303 -13.05 7.36 -18.91
N ARG A 304 -12.81 7.19 -20.23
CA ARG A 304 -11.93 8.06 -21.01
C ARG A 304 -12.44 9.50 -20.99
N SER A 305 -13.72 9.71 -21.26
CA SER A 305 -14.31 11.05 -21.23
C SER A 305 -14.25 11.70 -19.84
N GLN A 306 -14.38 10.92 -18.77
CA GLN A 306 -14.23 11.41 -17.39
C GLN A 306 -12.78 11.82 -17.09
N LEU A 307 -11.82 10.97 -17.43
CA LEU A 307 -10.39 11.27 -17.25
C LEU A 307 -9.96 12.52 -18.04
N GLU A 308 -10.44 12.68 -19.26
CA GLU A 308 -10.17 13.86 -20.10
C GLU A 308 -10.79 15.14 -19.51
N ALA A 309 -11.96 15.04 -18.85
CA ALA A 309 -12.60 16.18 -18.20
C ALA A 309 -11.93 16.59 -16.88
N GLU A 310 -11.37 15.64 -16.13
CA GLU A 310 -10.75 15.88 -14.82
C GLU A 310 -9.28 16.35 -14.92
N VAL A 311 -8.57 15.97 -15.99
CA VAL A 311 -7.15 16.31 -16.14
C VAL A 311 -6.96 17.65 -16.84
N VAL A 312 -6.98 18.73 -16.05
CA VAL A 312 -6.84 20.13 -16.49
C VAL A 312 -5.42 20.50 -17.00
N SER A 313 -4.40 19.62 -16.89
CA SER A 313 -3.00 20.05 -17.10
C SER A 313 -1.98 18.94 -17.47
N GLY A 314 -2.38 17.69 -17.72
CA GLY A 314 -1.46 16.58 -17.99
C GLY A 314 -1.84 15.78 -19.23
N SER A 315 -0.85 15.26 -19.96
CA SER A 315 -1.11 14.31 -21.05
C SER A 315 -1.46 12.95 -20.45
N VAL A 316 -2.77 12.67 -20.31
CA VAL A 316 -3.23 11.31 -20.04
C VAL A 316 -2.93 10.45 -21.26
N VAL A 317 -2.25 9.33 -21.05
CA VAL A 317 -1.95 8.35 -22.08
C VAL A 317 -2.87 7.14 -21.84
N VAL A 318 -4.01 7.16 -22.51
CA VAL A 318 -4.97 6.03 -22.52
C VAL A 318 -4.57 4.94 -23.51
N ASP A 319 -3.84 5.30 -24.55
CA ASP A 319 -3.38 4.40 -25.60
C ASP A 319 -1.87 4.17 -25.44
N TYR A 320 -1.49 2.95 -25.05
CA TYR A 320 -0.11 2.51 -24.87
C TYR A 320 0.02 1.06 -25.34
N ASP A 321 1.22 0.60 -25.70
CA ASP A 321 1.41 -0.73 -26.31
C ASP A 321 1.66 -1.86 -25.29
N SER A 322 2.25 -1.52 -24.14
CA SER A 322 2.66 -2.50 -23.13
C SER A 322 2.15 -2.16 -21.73
N PRO A 323 1.53 -3.11 -21.00
CA PRO A 323 1.27 -4.50 -21.41
C PRO A 323 0.20 -4.61 -22.51
N SER A 324 0.10 -5.76 -23.18
CA SER A 324 -0.97 -6.03 -24.16
C SER A 324 -2.35 -5.85 -23.53
N VAL A 325 -3.40 -5.66 -24.34
CA VAL A 325 -4.78 -5.47 -23.85
C VAL A 325 -5.22 -6.63 -22.94
N GLU A 326 -4.86 -7.87 -23.28
CA GLU A 326 -5.16 -9.06 -22.47
C GLU A 326 -4.38 -9.10 -21.14
N GLY A 327 -3.22 -8.43 -21.08
CA GLY A 327 -2.40 -8.30 -19.88
C GLY A 327 -2.79 -7.11 -19.00
N ARG A 328 -3.90 -6.43 -19.29
CA ARG A 328 -4.42 -5.30 -18.52
C ARG A 328 -5.61 -5.71 -17.66
N LEU A 329 -5.83 -4.95 -16.59
CA LEU A 329 -7.02 -5.05 -15.78
C LEU A 329 -8.23 -4.53 -16.57
N GLY A 330 -9.28 -5.33 -16.67
CA GLY A 330 -10.55 -4.92 -17.24
C GLY A 330 -11.40 -4.12 -16.25
N PRO A 331 -12.39 -3.32 -16.74
CA PRO A 331 -13.25 -2.51 -15.88
C PRO A 331 -14.10 -3.29 -14.86
N ARG A 332 -14.36 -4.58 -15.13
CA ARG A 332 -15.19 -5.45 -14.29
C ARG A 332 -14.43 -6.62 -13.66
N ASP A 333 -13.12 -6.67 -13.86
CA ASP A 333 -12.30 -7.81 -13.44
C ASP A 333 -12.31 -7.96 -11.91
N ALA A 334 -12.25 -6.83 -11.19
CA ALA A 334 -12.29 -6.80 -9.74
C ALA A 334 -13.61 -7.34 -9.18
N GLU A 335 -14.74 -6.89 -9.73
CA GLU A 335 -16.07 -7.34 -9.33
C GLU A 335 -16.28 -8.82 -9.67
N ALA A 336 -15.86 -9.24 -10.87
CA ALA A 336 -15.93 -10.64 -11.29
C ALA A 336 -15.07 -11.53 -10.38
N LEU A 337 -13.88 -11.08 -10.01
CA LEU A 337 -12.98 -11.78 -9.09
C LEU A 337 -13.61 -11.92 -7.69
N ALA A 338 -14.18 -10.84 -7.15
CA ALA A 338 -14.86 -10.87 -5.85
C ALA A 338 -16.09 -11.80 -5.87
N ILE A 339 -16.90 -11.78 -6.93
CA ILE A 339 -18.04 -12.69 -7.12
C ILE A 339 -17.56 -14.14 -7.12
N ARG A 340 -16.54 -14.45 -7.92
CA ARG A 340 -15.98 -15.79 -8.02
C ARG A 340 -15.44 -16.28 -6.67
N TRP A 341 -14.67 -15.47 -5.96
CA TRP A 341 -14.18 -15.83 -4.62
C TRP A 341 -15.30 -16.06 -3.61
N ASN A 342 -16.39 -15.29 -3.67
CA ASN A 342 -17.53 -15.50 -2.79
C ASN A 342 -18.25 -16.82 -3.08
N GLN A 343 -18.40 -17.19 -4.36
CA GLN A 343 -18.96 -18.49 -4.75
C GLN A 343 -18.08 -19.65 -4.27
N GLU A 344 -16.76 -19.49 -4.35
CA GLU A 344 -15.81 -20.50 -3.87
C GLU A 344 -15.79 -20.60 -2.33
N GLU A 345 -15.87 -19.46 -1.62
CA GLU A 345 -16.03 -19.41 -0.16
C GLU A 345 -17.37 -20.00 0.30
N GLU A 346 -18.42 -19.95 -0.54
CA GLU A 346 -19.71 -20.60 -0.30
C GLU A 346 -19.65 -22.11 -0.55
N ALA A 347 -19.02 -22.54 -1.64
CA ALA A 347 -18.82 -23.96 -1.94
C ALA A 347 -17.94 -24.66 -0.90
N ALA A 348 -17.02 -23.91 -0.28
CA ALA A 348 -16.15 -24.39 0.80
C ALA A 348 -16.87 -24.65 2.13
N ARG A 349 -18.14 -24.26 2.25
CA ARG A 349 -18.96 -24.40 3.47
C ARG A 349 -19.55 -25.80 3.59
N GLY A 350 -18.74 -26.86 3.60
CA GLY A 350 -19.21 -28.18 4.04
C GLY A 350 -20.04 -28.08 5.34
N ALA A 351 -20.83 -29.11 5.67
CA ALA A 351 -21.89 -29.12 6.70
C ALA A 351 -21.51 -28.64 8.14
N ASP A 352 -20.24 -28.35 8.40
CA ASP A 352 -19.74 -27.81 9.66
C ASP A 352 -20.03 -26.30 9.76
N GLY A 353 -21.20 -25.98 10.30
CA GLY A 353 -21.69 -24.61 10.54
C GLY A 353 -20.89 -23.77 11.56
N ASN A 354 -19.67 -24.17 11.91
CA ASN A 354 -18.84 -23.51 12.93
C ASN A 354 -17.74 -22.61 12.35
N ARG A 355 -17.77 -22.32 11.05
CA ARG A 355 -16.75 -21.51 10.36
C ARG A 355 -17.11 -20.04 10.29
N VAL A 356 -16.11 -19.20 10.56
CA VAL A 356 -16.19 -17.75 10.43
C VAL A 356 -16.54 -17.37 8.99
N ARG A 357 -17.72 -16.78 8.82
CA ARG A 357 -18.24 -16.44 7.51
C ARG A 357 -17.49 -15.22 6.97
N CYS A 358 -16.86 -15.37 5.81
CA CYS A 358 -16.15 -14.28 5.14
C CYS A 358 -16.80 -13.96 3.80
N ARG A 359 -16.69 -12.68 3.39
CA ARG A 359 -17.12 -12.21 2.07
C ARG A 359 -16.14 -11.19 1.51
N TRP A 360 -15.78 -11.37 0.26
CA TRP A 360 -14.96 -10.45 -0.51
C TRP A 360 -15.79 -9.28 -1.05
N ARG A 361 -15.28 -8.07 -0.85
CA ARG A 361 -15.89 -6.82 -1.33
C ARG A 361 -14.83 -5.95 -2.00
N VAL A 362 -15.21 -5.30 -3.11
CA VAL A 362 -14.44 -4.21 -3.71
C VAL A 362 -14.70 -2.97 -2.86
N GLN A 363 -13.72 -2.55 -2.07
CA GLN A 363 -13.79 -1.34 -1.22
C GLN A 363 -13.49 -0.07 -2.02
N GLN A 364 -12.53 -0.16 -2.94
CA GLN A 364 -12.14 0.94 -3.82
C GLN A 364 -11.83 0.38 -5.20
N ASN A 365 -12.16 1.15 -6.24
CA ASN A 365 -11.85 0.89 -7.64
C ASN A 365 -11.68 2.26 -8.31
N LEU A 366 -10.43 2.67 -8.52
CA LEU A 366 -10.06 4.02 -8.94
C LEU A 366 -9.17 3.96 -10.18
N LEU A 367 -9.32 4.95 -11.06
CA LEU A 367 -8.42 5.17 -12.18
C LEU A 367 -7.47 6.31 -11.83
N GLU A 368 -6.18 6.10 -12.04
CA GLU A 368 -5.18 7.12 -11.76
C GLU A 368 -4.06 7.13 -12.82
N PRO A 369 -3.63 8.33 -13.27
CA PRO A 369 -2.43 8.44 -14.08
C PRO A 369 -1.18 8.20 -13.23
N ILE A 370 -0.25 7.40 -13.73
CA ILE A 370 1.08 7.22 -13.14
C ILE A 370 2.06 8.25 -13.70
N GLU A 371 3.33 8.19 -13.28
CA GLU A 371 4.32 9.25 -13.52
C GLU A 371 4.57 9.56 -14.99
N ASP A 372 4.34 8.60 -15.89
CA ASP A 372 4.48 8.77 -17.35
C ASP A 372 3.14 9.02 -18.07
N GLY A 373 2.08 9.32 -17.32
CA GLY A 373 0.76 9.66 -17.82
C GLY A 373 -0.12 8.46 -18.19
N ARG A 374 0.42 7.24 -18.19
CA ARG A 374 -0.39 6.03 -18.41
C ARG A 374 -1.38 5.82 -17.28
N ILE A 375 -2.51 5.20 -17.59
CA ILE A 375 -3.55 4.94 -16.59
C ILE A 375 -3.36 3.56 -15.97
N VAL A 376 -3.39 3.52 -14.64
CA VAL A 376 -3.58 2.30 -13.86
C VAL A 376 -4.96 2.31 -13.21
N ARG A 377 -5.47 1.11 -12.91
CA ARG A 377 -6.64 0.92 -12.07
C ARG A 377 -6.18 0.32 -10.75
N SER A 378 -6.48 1.03 -9.66
CA SER A 378 -6.17 0.63 -8.30
C SER A 378 -7.43 0.14 -7.61
N VAL A 379 -7.38 -1.10 -7.14
CA VAL A 379 -8.51 -1.84 -6.57
C VAL A 379 -8.14 -2.38 -5.21
N VAL A 380 -8.97 -2.10 -4.21
CA VAL A 380 -8.87 -2.70 -2.87
C VAL A 380 -9.96 -3.77 -2.73
N LEU A 381 -9.55 -5.04 -2.65
CA LEU A 381 -10.41 -6.18 -2.38
C LEU A 381 -10.26 -6.56 -0.90
N GLN A 382 -11.31 -6.40 -0.11
CA GLN A 382 -11.27 -6.71 1.32
C GLN A 382 -12.03 -8.01 1.63
N ARG A 383 -11.45 -8.86 2.47
CA ARG A 383 -12.08 -10.07 3.01
C ARG A 383 -12.81 -9.73 4.30
N CYS A 384 -14.07 -9.34 4.23
CA CYS A 384 -14.86 -8.92 5.38
C CYS A 384 -15.40 -10.12 6.17
N LEU A 385 -15.42 -10.01 7.49
CA LEU A 385 -16.18 -10.90 8.37
C LEU A 385 -17.68 -10.60 8.20
N GLU A 386 -18.48 -11.62 7.92
CA GLU A 386 -19.93 -11.51 8.02
C GLU A 386 -20.34 -11.81 9.46
N ALA A 387 -21.04 -10.86 10.09
CA ALA A 387 -21.60 -11.06 11.42
C ALA A 387 -22.53 -12.28 11.38
N VAL A 388 -22.25 -13.27 12.23
CA VAL A 388 -23.20 -14.35 12.49
C VAL A 388 -24.33 -13.72 13.28
N ILE A 389 -25.46 -13.46 12.63
CA ILE A 389 -26.69 -13.12 13.33
C ILE A 389 -27.17 -14.43 13.93
N GLU A 390 -26.90 -14.65 15.22
CA GLU A 390 -27.56 -15.71 15.99
C GLU A 390 -29.06 -15.39 16.01
N THR A 391 -29.85 -16.19 15.27
CA THR A 391 -31.32 -16.12 15.26
C THR A 391 -31.93 -17.01 16.33
#